data_AF-A0A1N6I449-F1
#
_entry.id   AF-A0A1N6I449-F1
#
_cell.length_a   1.000
_cell.length_b   1.000
_cell.length_c   1.000
_cell.angle_alpha   90.00
_cell.angle_beta   90.00
_cell.angle_gamma   90.00
#
_symmetry.space_group_name_H-M   'P 1'
#
loop_
_entity.id
_entity.type
_entity.pdbx_description
1 polymer ?
#
loop_
_entity_poly.entity_id
_entity_poly.type
_entity_poly.pdbx_seq_one_letter_code
_entity_poly.pdbx_strand_id
1 'polypeptide(L)'
;MSLNLSSNGPAFTACETRQGVPLGYVSEKLAHAIIDTHAAGVAHPEARKRLAHVMYSQTKAFLALHNVLAVADAPGLPEQLLGMERHELHSWIAAVVTHGDLLGAGEG
;
A
#
# COMPACT_ATOMS: atom_id res chain seq x y z
N MET A 1 -15.29 -29.07 5.59
CA MET A 1 -15.75 -27.72 5.98
C MET A 1 -15.40 -26.78 4.85
N SER A 2 -16.40 -26.33 4.10
CA SER A 2 -16.22 -25.49 2.91
C SER A 2 -16.10 -24.04 3.37
N LEU A 3 -14.91 -23.45 3.26
CA LEU A 3 -14.70 -22.02 3.50
C LEU A 3 -15.33 -21.26 2.33
N ASN A 4 -16.53 -20.70 2.57
CA ASN A 4 -17.19 -19.82 1.63
C ASN A 4 -16.45 -18.47 1.64
N LEU A 5 -15.50 -18.34 0.72
CA LEU A 5 -14.74 -17.12 0.44
C LEU A 5 -15.57 -16.22 -0.47
N SER A 6 -16.68 -15.65 0.02
CA SER A 6 -17.33 -14.56 -0.71
C SER A 6 -16.31 -13.42 -0.84
N SER A 7 -15.85 -13.21 -2.08
CA SER A 7 -14.55 -12.65 -2.47
C SER A 7 -14.33 -11.15 -2.17
N ASN A 8 -15.21 -10.50 -1.42
CA ASN A 8 -15.09 -9.10 -1.05
C ASN A 8 -15.31 -9.00 0.46
N GLY A 9 -14.21 -8.86 1.21
CA GLY A 9 -14.26 -8.73 2.67
C GLY A 9 -15.06 -7.48 3.12
N PRO A 10 -15.40 -7.37 4.42
CA PRO A 10 -16.27 -6.32 4.97
C PRO A 10 -15.82 -4.87 4.69
N ALA A 11 -14.56 -4.66 4.29
CA ALA A 11 -14.05 -3.38 3.82
C ALA A 11 -14.77 -2.84 2.57
N PHE A 12 -15.34 -3.71 1.73
CA PHE A 12 -16.04 -3.33 0.50
C PHE A 12 -17.56 -3.13 0.68
N THR A 13 -18.10 -3.41 1.87
CA THR A 13 -19.54 -3.30 2.17
C THR A 13 -19.93 -2.01 2.89
N ALA A 14 -18.96 -1.20 3.32
CA ALA A 14 -19.21 0.04 4.05
C ALA A 14 -19.05 1.25 3.11
N CYS A 15 -20.15 1.97 2.87
CA CYS A 15 -20.14 3.25 2.17
C CYS A 15 -20.00 4.39 3.20
N GLU A 16 -18.89 5.12 3.17
CA GLU A 16 -18.64 6.27 4.03
C GLU A 16 -18.59 7.56 3.20
N THR A 17 -19.44 8.53 3.55
CA THR A 17 -19.35 9.89 2.99
C THR A 17 -18.19 10.63 3.65
N ARG A 18 -17.05 10.74 2.95
CA ARG A 18 -15.85 11.41 3.50
C ARG A 18 -15.98 12.93 3.43
N GLN A 19 -16.11 13.58 4.59
CA GLN A 19 -15.88 15.01 4.80
C GLN A 19 -14.50 15.18 5.46
N GLY A 20 -13.43 15.25 4.66
CA GLY A 20 -12.05 15.24 5.16
C GLY A 20 -11.02 15.67 4.11
N VAL A 21 -9.74 15.58 4.44
CA VAL A 21 -8.63 15.91 3.51
C VAL A 21 -8.74 15.11 2.21
N PRO A 22 -8.38 15.69 1.03
CA PRO A 22 -8.47 14.99 -0.24
C PRO A 22 -7.69 13.68 -0.23
N LEU A 23 -8.25 12.60 -0.78
CA LEU A 23 -7.58 11.29 -0.80
C LEU A 23 -6.26 11.32 -1.58
N GLY A 24 -6.15 12.17 -2.61
CA GLY A 24 -4.89 12.42 -3.30
C GLY A 24 -3.80 12.96 -2.37
N TYR A 25 -4.15 13.82 -1.42
CA TYR A 25 -3.21 14.31 -0.41
C TYR A 25 -2.76 13.17 0.53
N VAL A 26 -3.69 12.34 0.99
CA VAL A 26 -3.36 11.18 1.85
C VAL A 26 -2.48 10.17 1.10
N SER A 27 -2.78 9.92 -0.17
CA SER A 27 -1.97 9.08 -1.07
C SER A 27 -0.54 9.58 -1.16
N GLU A 28 -0.35 10.88 -1.42
CA GLU A 28 0.97 11.51 -1.49
C GLU A 28 1.76 11.33 -0.18
N LYS A 29 1.13 11.54 0.98
CA LYS A 29 1.82 11.40 2.27
C LYS A 29 2.17 9.94 2.61
N LEU A 30 1.31 8.99 2.27
CA LEU A 30 1.64 7.57 2.41
C LEU A 30 2.78 7.15 1.47
N ALA A 31 2.81 7.66 0.23
CA ALA A 31 3.93 7.43 -0.69
C ALA A 31 5.25 7.97 -0.13
N HIS A 32 5.26 9.19 0.43
CA HIS A 32 6.44 9.73 1.10
C HIS A 32 6.88 8.88 2.30
N ALA A 33 5.95 8.41 3.13
CA ALA A 33 6.29 7.56 4.27
C ALA A 33 6.97 6.24 3.85
N ILE A 34 6.52 5.64 2.74
CA ILE A 34 7.15 4.46 2.14
C ILE A 34 8.58 4.79 1.65
N ILE A 35 8.74 5.91 0.94
CA ILE A 35 10.06 6.37 0.43
C ILE A 35 11.03 6.65 1.58
N ASP A 36 10.57 7.30 2.64
CA ASP A 36 11.40 7.63 3.81
C ASP A 36 11.82 6.37 4.56
N THR A 37 10.91 5.41 4.72
CA THR A 37 11.19 4.11 5.34
C THR A 37 12.20 3.31 4.50
N HIS A 38 12.08 3.34 3.17
CA HIS A 38 13.08 2.76 2.27
C HIS A 38 14.45 3.43 2.43
N ALA A 39 14.50 4.76 2.38
CA ALA A 39 15.74 5.51 2.56
C ALA A 39 16.41 5.19 3.90
N ALA A 40 15.63 5.05 4.98
CA ALA A 40 16.14 4.62 6.28
C ALA A 40 16.69 3.18 6.23
N GLY A 41 16.03 2.26 5.53
CA GLY A 41 16.51 0.88 5.34
C GLY A 41 17.77 0.78 4.47
N VAL A 42 17.95 1.70 3.51
CA VAL A 42 19.19 1.82 2.72
C VAL A 42 20.33 2.35 3.59
N ALA A 43 20.08 3.40 4.39
CA ALA A 43 21.07 4.01 5.26
C ALA A 43 21.47 3.10 6.45
N HIS A 44 20.55 2.28 6.93
CA HIS A 44 20.72 1.43 8.12
C HIS A 44 20.32 -0.03 7.82
N PRO A 45 21.16 -0.81 7.10
CA PRO A 45 20.86 -2.20 6.75
C PRO A 45 20.51 -3.09 7.95
N GLU A 46 21.12 -2.83 9.11
CA GLU A 46 20.85 -3.52 10.38
C GLU A 46 19.45 -3.28 10.94
N ALA A 47 18.80 -2.18 10.55
CA ALA A 47 17.44 -1.84 10.96
C ALA A 47 16.37 -2.44 10.04
N ARG A 48 16.72 -2.95 8.85
CA ARG A 48 15.78 -3.42 7.81
C ARG A 48 14.72 -4.39 8.35
N LYS A 49 15.11 -5.34 9.19
CA LYS A 49 14.16 -6.31 9.78
C LYS A 49 13.09 -5.62 10.64
N ARG A 50 13.44 -4.58 11.39
CA ARG A 50 12.47 -3.80 12.17
C ARG A 50 11.63 -2.90 11.26
N LEU A 51 12.27 -2.28 10.27
CA LEU A 51 11.60 -1.42 9.29
C LEU A 51 10.62 -2.19 8.40
N ALA A 52 10.79 -3.50 8.19
CA ALA A 52 9.85 -4.34 7.45
C ALA A 52 8.42 -4.28 8.03
N HIS A 53 8.28 -4.21 9.36
CA HIS A 53 6.97 -4.06 10.00
C HIS A 53 6.33 -2.68 9.75
N VAL A 54 7.16 -1.63 9.70
CA VAL A 54 6.71 -0.25 9.38
C VAL A 54 6.32 -0.16 7.91
N MET A 55 7.15 -0.72 7.04
CA MET A 55 6.90 -0.82 5.60
C MET A 55 5.61 -1.59 5.33
N TYR A 56 5.37 -2.69 6.04
CA TYR A 56 4.14 -3.47 5.89
C TYR A 56 2.87 -2.65 6.17
N SER A 57 2.81 -1.95 7.30
CA SER A 57 1.61 -1.19 7.66
C SER A 57 1.35 -0.02 6.71
N GLN A 58 2.39 0.71 6.31
CA GLN A 58 2.31 1.80 5.34
C GLN A 58 1.88 1.30 3.95
N THR A 59 2.51 0.22 3.48
CA THR A 59 2.19 -0.40 2.19
C THR A 59 0.75 -0.89 2.16
N LYS A 60 0.29 -1.56 3.23
CA LYS A 60 -1.10 -2.02 3.33
C LYS A 60 -2.09 -0.87 3.31
N ALA A 61 -1.82 0.22 4.03
CA ALA A 61 -2.66 1.41 4.01
C ALA A 61 -2.70 2.08 2.64
N PHE A 62 -1.55 2.16 1.95
CA PHE A 62 -1.44 2.72 0.61
C PHE A 62 -2.22 1.87 -0.41
N LEU A 63 -2.03 0.55 -0.42
CA LEU A 63 -2.76 -0.35 -1.31
C LEU A 63 -4.27 -0.36 -1.03
N ALA A 64 -4.68 -0.22 0.24
CA ALA A 64 -6.08 -0.08 0.61
C ALA A 64 -6.70 1.22 0.08
N LEU A 65 -5.99 2.33 0.18
CA LEU A 65 -6.45 3.63 -0.34
C LEU A 65 -6.66 3.59 -1.86
N HIS A 66 -5.86 2.80 -2.56
CA HIS A 66 -5.89 2.63 -4.02
C HIS A 66 -6.72 1.43 -4.49
N ASN A 67 -7.48 0.77 -3.60
CA ASN A 67 -8.31 -0.41 -3.91
C ASN A 67 -7.55 -1.58 -4.57
N VAL A 68 -6.25 -1.72 -4.29
CA VAL A 68 -5.38 -2.79 -4.82
C VAL A 68 -4.85 -3.70 -3.71
N LEU A 69 -5.63 -3.88 -2.64
CA LEU A 69 -5.30 -4.74 -1.50
C LEU A 69 -4.98 -6.20 -1.87
N ALA A 70 -5.48 -6.70 -3.00
CA ALA A 70 -5.14 -8.02 -3.50
C ALA A 70 -3.62 -8.20 -3.74
N VAL A 71 -2.89 -7.11 -3.97
CA VAL A 71 -1.42 -7.10 -4.10
C VAL A 71 -0.73 -7.20 -2.73
N ALA A 72 -1.40 -6.80 -1.64
CA ALA A 72 -0.84 -6.77 -0.28
C ALA A 72 -0.62 -8.17 0.32
N ASP A 73 -1.28 -9.20 -0.22
CA ASP A 73 -1.16 -10.58 0.24
C ASP A 73 0.05 -11.32 -0.35
N ALA A 74 0.86 -10.66 -1.18
CA ALA A 74 2.12 -11.20 -1.66
C ALA A 74 3.10 -11.39 -0.48
N PRO A 75 3.51 -12.64 -0.15
CA PRO A 75 4.41 -12.89 0.95
C PRO A 75 5.75 -12.19 0.73
N GLY A 76 6.22 -11.45 1.75
CA GLY A 76 7.52 -10.78 1.71
C GLY A 76 7.56 -9.46 0.91
N LEU A 77 6.41 -8.92 0.50
CA LEU A 77 6.34 -7.61 -0.16
C LEU A 77 7.10 -6.50 0.60
N PRO A 78 6.99 -6.36 1.94
CA PRO A 78 7.72 -5.33 2.67
C PRO A 78 9.25 -5.47 2.55
N GLU A 79 9.76 -6.69 2.64
CA GLU A 79 11.18 -6.99 2.47
C GLU A 79 11.66 -6.75 1.04
N GLN A 80 10.82 -7.07 0.05
CA GLN A 80 11.11 -6.77 -1.36
C GLN A 80 11.19 -5.26 -1.60
N LEU A 81 10.21 -4.49 -1.12
CA LEU A 81 10.20 -3.03 -1.25
C LEU A 81 11.44 -2.41 -0.59
N LEU A 82 11.86 -2.89 0.58
CA LEU A 82 13.09 -2.45 1.26
C LEU A 82 14.38 -2.87 0.53
N GLY A 83 14.31 -3.89 -0.32
CA GLY A 83 15.44 -4.41 -1.09
C GLY A 83 15.57 -3.81 -2.49
N MET A 84 14.55 -3.11 -2.99
CA MET A 84 14.55 -2.47 -4.30
C MET A 84 15.56 -1.33 -4.40
N GLU A 85 16.01 -1.06 -5.62
CA GLU A 85 16.65 0.21 -5.94
C GLU A 85 15.64 1.35 -5.84
N ARG A 86 16.12 2.56 -5.52
CA ARG A 86 15.24 3.73 -5.31
C ARG A 86 14.32 3.97 -6.51
N HIS A 87 14.83 3.89 -7.74
CA HIS A 87 14.03 4.14 -8.94
C HIS A 87 12.95 3.07 -9.15
N GLU A 88 13.19 1.83 -8.72
CA GLU A 88 12.22 0.74 -8.81
C GLU A 88 11.08 0.98 -7.84
N LEU A 89 11.39 1.41 -6.61
CA LEU A 89 10.38 1.78 -5.63
C LEU A 89 9.49 2.92 -6.12
N HIS A 90 10.08 3.98 -6.68
CA HIS A 90 9.30 5.09 -7.25
C HIS A 90 8.40 4.62 -8.40
N SER A 91 8.90 3.73 -9.26
CA SER A 91 8.12 3.15 -10.37
C SER A 91 6.97 2.29 -9.85
N TRP A 92 7.21 1.50 -8.80
CA TRP A 92 6.19 0.70 -8.14
C TRP A 92 5.09 1.57 -7.51
N ILE A 93 5.45 2.64 -6.80
CA ILE A 93 4.49 3.61 -6.26
C ILE A 93 3.65 4.24 -7.38
N ALA A 94 4.30 4.67 -8.47
CA ALA A 94 3.60 5.25 -9.61
C ALA A 94 2.63 4.26 -10.27
N ALA A 95 3.00 2.99 -10.37
CA ALA A 95 2.14 1.93 -10.89
C ALA A 95 0.90 1.73 -10.00
N VAL A 96 1.06 1.72 -8.67
CA VAL A 96 -0.07 1.64 -7.73
C VAL A 96 -1.01 2.83 -7.88
N VAL A 97 -0.50 4.06 -8.02
CA VAL A 97 -1.35 5.24 -8.24
C VAL A 97 -2.04 5.21 -9.60
N THR A 98 -1.38 4.68 -10.63
CA THR A 98 -1.90 4.63 -12.01
C THR A 98 -2.97 3.56 -12.18
N HIS A 99 -2.76 2.38 -11.59
CA HIS A 99 -3.69 1.24 -11.68
C HIS A 99 -4.69 1.20 -10.54
N GLY A 100 -4.43 1.94 -9.47
CA GLY A 100 -5.31 2.08 -8.33
C GLY A 100 -6.51 2.94 -8.64
N ASP A 101 -7.66 2.52 -8.15
CA ASP A 101 -8.88 3.32 -8.20
C ASP A 101 -9.07 4.03 -6.87
N LEU A 102 -8.56 5.25 -6.78
CA LEU A 102 -8.71 6.13 -5.62
C LEU A 102 -10.18 6.46 -5.27
N LEU A 103 -11.11 6.32 -6.22
CA LEU A 103 -12.50 6.72 -6.07
C LEU A 103 -13.46 5.53 -5.87
N GLY A 104 -13.00 4.30 -6.09
CA GLY A 104 -13.86 3.10 -6.06
C GLY A 104 -14.93 3.14 -7.15
N ALA A 105 -14.69 3.87 -8.23
CA ALA A 105 -15.57 4.05 -9.38
C ALA A 105 -15.47 2.90 -10.40
N GLY A 106 -14.85 1.77 -10.07
CA GLY A 106 -14.91 0.54 -10.86
C GLY A 106 -16.34 0.25 -11.31
N GLU A 107 -16.63 0.57 -12.56
CA GLU A 107 -17.88 0.21 -13.22
C GLU A 107 -17.97 -1.32 -13.28
N GLY A 108 -19.02 -1.88 -12.67
CA GLY A 108 -19.68 -3.13 -13.10
C GLY A 108 -18.94 -4.44 -12.89
#